data_AF-A0A968LE66-F1
#
_entry.id   AF-A0A968LE66-F1
#
_cell.length_a   1.000
_cell.length_b   1.000
_cell.length_c   1.000
_cell.angle_alpha   90.00
_cell.angle_beta   90.00
_cell.angle_gamma   90.00
#
_symmetry.space_group_name_H-M   'P 1'
#
loop_
_entity.id
_entity.type
_entity.pdbx_description
1 polymer ?
#
loop_
_entity_poly.entity_id
_entity_poly.type
_entity_poly.pdbx_seq_one_letter_code
_entity_poly.pdbx_strand_id
1 'polypeptide(L)'
;MDNEKSAHWLQVNSFWIDRYPVTQGDYRHFIEAGGYRQPQYWSAAGWQWLQNHPVNHPFHWNTADGDGHPVCGVSWYEADAYARFVGKRLPTEAEWEKAACWHPDYSGTQDSLDFPRYYPWGKDQLTSAHCNHGGGHQGTTPVDYYPRGQSAYGCYDLLGNVWEWTDTWFHAYPGFQP
;
A
#
# COMPACT_ATOMS: atom_id res chain seq x y z
N MET A 1 -9.24 -18.80 3.94
CA MET A 1 -8.57 -18.03 2.86
C MET A 1 -8.67 -18.88 1.61
N ASP A 2 -9.84 -18.75 1.00
CA ASP A 2 -10.31 -19.36 -0.24
C ASP A 2 -10.17 -18.36 -1.40
N ASN A 3 -10.31 -17.07 -1.13
CA ASN A 3 -10.15 -15.95 -2.06
C ASN A 3 -8.74 -15.77 -2.63
N GLU A 4 -7.71 -16.30 -1.97
CA GLU A 4 -6.31 -16.29 -2.45
C GLU A 4 -6.01 -17.45 -3.43
N LYS A 5 -6.98 -18.34 -3.69
CA LYS A 5 -6.79 -19.54 -4.51
C LYS A 5 -7.67 -19.52 -5.76
N SER A 6 -7.24 -20.12 -6.87
CA SER A 6 -5.90 -20.70 -7.13
C SER A 6 -4.94 -19.68 -7.76
N ALA A 7 -3.64 -19.99 -7.72
CA ALA A 7 -2.64 -19.23 -8.45
C ALA A 7 -2.98 -19.19 -9.95
N HIS A 8 -2.93 -18.00 -10.53
CA HIS A 8 -3.23 -17.77 -11.94
C HIS A 8 -2.31 -16.70 -12.53
N TRP A 9 -2.12 -16.74 -13.84
CA TRP A 9 -1.27 -15.79 -14.55
C TRP A 9 -2.06 -14.56 -14.97
N LEU A 10 -1.53 -13.38 -14.67
CA LEU A 10 -2.07 -12.10 -15.11
C LEU A 10 -0.98 -11.27 -15.77
N GLN A 11 -1.28 -10.69 -16.94
CA GLN A 11 -0.39 -9.75 -17.58
C GLN A 11 -0.56 -8.37 -16.94
N VAL A 12 0.42 -7.97 -16.12
CA VAL A 12 0.48 -6.63 -15.53
C VAL A 12 1.47 -5.77 -16.32
N ASN A 13 0.99 -4.66 -16.88
CA ASN A 13 1.80 -3.69 -17.62
C ASN A 13 2.93 -3.11 -16.75
N SER A 14 3.83 -2.32 -17.37
CA SER A 14 4.83 -1.57 -16.60
C SER A 14 4.17 -0.40 -15.86
N PHE A 15 4.58 -0.20 -14.61
CA PHE A 15 4.09 0.87 -13.73
C PHE A 15 5.18 1.28 -12.75
N TRP A 16 4.96 2.41 -12.08
CA TRP A 16 5.74 2.83 -10.92
C TRP A 16 4.88 2.68 -9.67
N ILE A 17 5.52 2.29 -8.56
CA ILE A 17 4.92 2.27 -7.23
C ILE A 17 5.89 2.98 -6.28
N ASP A 18 5.34 3.62 -5.26
CA ASP A 18 6.17 4.33 -4.30
C ASP A 18 7.01 3.36 -3.49
N ARG A 19 8.25 3.78 -3.20
CA ARG A 19 9.22 2.98 -2.43
C ARG A 19 8.78 2.80 -0.97
N TYR A 20 8.02 3.76 -0.46
CA TYR A 20 7.58 3.87 0.92
C TYR A 20 6.08 4.19 0.91
N PRO A 21 5.32 3.77 1.94
CA PRO A 21 3.98 4.29 2.18
C PRO A 21 3.99 5.82 2.31
N VAL A 22 2.86 6.46 2.00
CA VAL A 22 2.70 7.92 2.17
C VAL A 22 2.94 8.28 3.63
N THR A 23 3.82 9.24 3.87
CA THR A 23 4.19 9.63 5.23
C THR A 23 3.22 10.66 5.82
N GLN A 24 3.25 10.84 7.15
CA GLN A 24 2.53 11.91 7.81
C GLN A 24 3.00 13.30 7.33
N GLY A 25 4.30 13.46 7.04
CA GLY A 25 4.83 14.70 6.47
C GLY A 25 4.24 14.99 5.09
N ASP A 26 4.21 14.00 4.21
CA ASP A 26 3.62 14.14 2.88
C ASP A 26 2.12 14.44 2.96
N TYR A 27 1.39 13.71 3.81
CA TYR A 27 -0.05 13.91 3.96
C TYR A 27 -0.40 15.26 4.61
N ARG A 28 0.46 15.78 5.49
CA ARG A 28 0.31 17.14 6.03
C ARG A 28 0.35 18.17 4.92
N HIS A 29 1.24 18.03 3.95
CA HIS A 29 1.31 18.93 2.79
C HIS A 29 -0.03 18.95 2.03
N PHE A 30 -0.67 17.80 1.84
CA PHE A 30 -2.02 17.71 1.25
C PHE A 30 -3.07 18.47 2.08
N ILE A 31 -3.06 18.32 3.41
CA ILE A 31 -3.98 19.03 4.31
C ILE A 31 -3.75 20.56 4.23
N GLU A 32 -2.50 21.00 4.31
CA GLU A 32 -2.10 22.42 4.33
C GLU A 32 -2.38 23.11 2.99
N ALA A 33 -2.15 22.41 1.88
CA ALA A 33 -2.54 22.84 0.54
C ALA A 33 -4.08 22.92 0.38
N GLY A 34 -4.86 22.46 1.35
CA GLY A 34 -6.31 22.51 1.32
C GLY A 34 -6.94 21.39 0.50
N GLY A 35 -6.31 20.21 0.46
CA GLY A 35 -6.80 19.03 -0.25
C GLY A 35 -8.24 18.65 0.06
N TYR A 36 -8.67 18.79 1.33
CA TYR A 36 -10.06 18.56 1.77
C TYR A 36 -11.05 19.65 1.33
N ARG A 37 -10.59 20.75 0.72
CA ARG A 37 -11.43 21.87 0.26
C ARG A 37 -11.46 22.01 -1.25
N GLN A 38 -10.77 21.13 -1.97
CA GLN A 38 -10.50 21.24 -3.40
C GLN A 38 -11.12 20.05 -4.15
N PRO A 39 -12.35 20.21 -4.71
CA PRO A 39 -13.10 19.12 -5.33
C PRO A 39 -12.35 18.40 -6.46
N GLN A 40 -11.42 19.08 -7.13
CA GLN A 40 -10.69 18.50 -8.26
C GLN A 40 -9.80 17.31 -7.89
N TYR A 41 -9.45 17.13 -6.61
CA TYR A 41 -8.69 15.97 -6.16
C TYR A 41 -9.58 14.77 -5.85
N TRP A 42 -10.88 14.96 -5.72
CA TRP A 42 -11.81 13.92 -5.29
C TRP A 42 -12.57 13.35 -6.48
N SER A 43 -12.83 12.04 -6.47
CA SER A 43 -13.86 11.47 -7.33
C SER A 43 -15.23 12.03 -6.95
N ALA A 44 -16.22 11.96 -7.85
CA ALA A 44 -17.57 12.45 -7.54
C ALA A 44 -18.16 11.78 -6.28
N ALA A 45 -17.97 10.46 -6.14
CA ALA A 45 -18.39 9.71 -4.96
C ALA A 45 -17.60 10.11 -3.71
N GLY A 46 -16.28 10.31 -3.82
CA GLY A 46 -15.44 10.76 -2.71
C GLY A 46 -15.79 12.18 -2.23
N TRP A 47 -16.07 13.09 -3.16
CA TRP A 47 -16.50 14.45 -2.82
C TRP A 47 -17.86 14.46 -2.13
N GLN A 48 -18.80 13.64 -2.61
CA GLN A 48 -20.09 13.45 -1.95
C GLN A 48 -19.92 12.83 -0.55
N TRP A 49 -19.05 11.83 -0.42
CA TRP A 49 -18.73 11.22 0.87
C TRP A 49 -18.20 12.27 1.86
N LEU A 50 -17.26 13.12 1.42
CA LEU A 50 -16.68 14.17 2.26
C LEU A 50 -17.71 15.22 2.68
N GLN A 51 -18.66 15.58 1.81
CA GLN A 51 -19.74 16.49 2.18
C GLN A 51 -20.66 15.91 3.28
N ASN A 52 -20.86 14.59 3.25
CA ASN A 52 -21.66 13.89 4.26
C ASN A 52 -20.85 13.60 5.54
N HIS A 53 -19.52 13.59 5.46
CA HIS A 53 -18.60 13.35 6.56
C HIS A 53 -17.52 14.44 6.54
N PRO A 54 -17.77 15.65 7.08
CA PRO A 54 -16.93 16.82 6.90
C PRO A 54 -15.65 16.77 7.74
N VAL A 55 -14.87 15.71 7.55
CA VAL A 55 -13.52 15.55 8.09
C VAL A 55 -12.56 16.49 7.36
N ASN A 56 -11.46 16.85 8.02
CA ASN A 56 -10.42 17.69 7.44
C ASN A 56 -9.00 17.18 7.74
N HIS A 57 -8.91 15.97 8.30
CA HIS A 57 -7.70 15.22 8.59
C HIS A 57 -8.08 13.74 8.77
N PRO A 58 -7.09 12.82 8.69
CA PRO A 58 -7.30 11.40 8.92
C PRO A 58 -7.87 11.10 10.31
N PHE A 59 -8.58 9.98 10.47
CA PHE A 59 -9.06 9.56 11.78
C PHE A 59 -7.89 9.30 12.74
N HIS A 60 -7.99 9.80 13.98
CA HIS A 60 -6.91 9.79 14.97
C HIS A 60 -5.62 10.50 14.54
N TRP A 61 -5.70 11.51 13.66
CA TRP A 61 -4.54 12.30 13.25
C TRP A 61 -3.73 12.83 14.44
N ASN A 62 -2.53 12.29 14.57
CA ASN A 62 -1.57 12.64 15.60
C ASN A 62 -0.19 12.66 14.95
N THR A 63 0.54 13.77 15.15
CA THR A 63 1.87 13.97 14.56
C THR A 63 3.00 13.74 15.57
N ALA A 64 2.67 13.26 16.78
CA ALA A 64 3.64 12.98 17.82
C ALA A 64 4.66 11.89 17.42
N ASP A 65 4.27 10.94 16.56
CA ASP A 65 5.15 9.88 16.06
C ASP A 65 6.17 10.42 15.04
N GLY A 66 5.88 11.57 14.41
CA GLY A 66 6.78 12.29 13.53
C GLY A 66 6.52 12.06 12.04
N ASP A 67 7.09 12.94 11.23
CA ASP A 67 6.79 13.07 9.80
C ASP A 67 7.15 11.85 8.97
N GLY A 68 8.11 11.04 9.40
CA GLY A 68 8.58 9.85 8.69
C GLY A 68 7.71 8.61 8.89
N HIS A 69 6.69 8.67 9.75
CA HIS A 69 5.75 7.56 9.94
C HIS A 69 4.71 7.53 8.83
N PRO A 70 4.15 6.37 8.46
CA PRO A 70 3.07 6.30 7.50
C PRO A 70 1.81 7.01 8.03
N VAL A 71 1.03 7.59 7.12
CA VAL A 71 -0.31 8.08 7.46
C VAL A 71 -1.26 6.90 7.68
N CYS A 72 -2.06 6.99 8.76
CA CYS A 72 -3.08 6.01 9.13
C CYS A 72 -4.45 6.67 9.24
N GLY A 73 -5.50 5.86 9.31
CA GLY A 73 -6.87 6.35 9.58
C GLY A 73 -7.50 7.10 8.40
N VAL A 74 -6.96 6.94 7.19
CA VAL A 74 -7.56 7.46 5.95
C VAL A 74 -8.55 6.46 5.38
N SER A 75 -9.69 6.97 4.94
CA SER A 75 -10.60 6.22 4.07
C SER A 75 -9.97 5.98 2.69
N TRP A 76 -10.56 5.07 1.92
CA TRP A 76 -10.18 4.87 0.53
C TRP A 76 -10.30 6.17 -0.29
N TYR A 77 -11.37 6.95 -0.09
CA TYR A 77 -11.58 8.22 -0.80
C TYR A 77 -10.49 9.24 -0.50
N GLU A 78 -10.02 9.29 0.75
CA GLU A 78 -8.92 10.15 1.17
C GLU A 78 -7.58 9.72 0.56
N ALA A 79 -7.32 8.41 0.48
CA ALA A 79 -6.11 7.87 -0.14
C ALA A 79 -6.08 8.16 -1.65
N ASP A 80 -7.21 7.94 -2.34
CA ASP A 80 -7.40 8.25 -3.75
C ASP A 80 -7.29 9.77 -4.02
N ALA A 81 -7.86 10.61 -3.15
CA ALA A 81 -7.75 12.06 -3.29
C ALA A 81 -6.31 12.56 -3.10
N TYR A 82 -5.58 12.01 -2.13
CA TYR A 82 -4.15 12.29 -1.98
C TYR A 82 -3.35 11.86 -3.20
N ALA A 83 -3.61 10.67 -3.74
CA ALA A 83 -2.91 10.18 -4.93
C ALA A 83 -3.10 11.14 -6.12
N ARG A 84 -4.34 11.62 -6.35
CA ARG A 84 -4.60 12.64 -7.39
C ARG A 84 -3.90 13.97 -7.11
N PHE A 85 -3.86 14.40 -5.85
CA PHE A 85 -3.17 15.64 -5.45
C PHE A 85 -1.68 15.63 -5.86
N VAL A 86 -1.00 14.50 -5.68
CA VAL A 86 0.41 14.34 -6.08
C VAL A 86 0.60 13.89 -7.53
N GLY A 87 -0.47 13.86 -8.35
CA GLY A 87 -0.39 13.47 -9.76
C GLY A 87 -0.15 11.98 -10.00
N LYS A 88 -0.54 11.13 -9.04
CA LYS A 88 -0.43 9.66 -9.07
C LYS A 88 -1.82 9.02 -9.02
N ARG A 89 -1.85 7.72 -8.73
CA ARG A 89 -3.06 6.90 -8.50
C ARG A 89 -2.76 5.81 -7.47
N LEU A 90 -3.80 5.19 -6.92
CA LEU A 90 -3.65 3.94 -6.17
C LEU A 90 -3.20 2.79 -7.10
N PRO A 91 -2.41 1.82 -6.60
CA PRO A 91 -2.09 0.60 -7.35
C PRO A 91 -3.34 -0.30 -7.43
N THR A 92 -3.43 -1.12 -8.47
CA THR A 92 -4.33 -2.29 -8.41
C THR A 92 -3.75 -3.34 -7.45
N GLU A 93 -4.58 -4.24 -6.92
CA GLU A 93 -4.09 -5.35 -6.09
C GLU A 93 -3.01 -6.20 -6.80
N ALA A 94 -3.16 -6.41 -8.11
CA ALA A 94 -2.18 -7.15 -8.90
C ALA A 94 -0.85 -6.41 -9.08
N GLU A 95 -0.90 -5.08 -9.21
CA GLU A 95 0.32 -4.25 -9.22
C GLU A 95 1.01 -4.29 -7.86
N TRP A 96 0.23 -4.19 -6.78
CA TRP A 96 0.75 -4.28 -5.41
C TRP A 96 1.39 -5.63 -5.13
N GLU A 97 0.71 -6.74 -5.46
CA GLU A 97 1.24 -8.10 -5.28
C GLU A 97 2.48 -8.35 -6.15
N LYS A 98 2.49 -7.85 -7.40
CA LYS A 98 3.67 -7.90 -8.26
C LYS A 98 4.84 -7.14 -7.64
N ALA A 99 4.61 -5.96 -7.08
CA ALA A 99 5.64 -5.17 -6.41
C ALA A 99 6.15 -5.84 -5.11
N ALA A 100 5.29 -6.60 -4.42
CA ALA A 100 5.63 -7.34 -3.21
C ALA A 100 6.43 -8.60 -3.52
N CYS A 101 5.89 -9.51 -4.33
CA CYS A 101 6.34 -10.90 -4.37
C CYS A 101 7.02 -11.31 -5.69
N TRP A 102 6.97 -10.46 -6.73
CA TRP A 102 7.63 -10.75 -8.01
C TRP A 102 9.09 -10.31 -8.04
N HIS A 103 9.86 -10.81 -9.01
CA HIS A 103 11.23 -10.37 -9.27
C HIS A 103 11.36 -9.77 -10.66
N PRO A 104 12.13 -8.69 -10.83
CA PRO A 104 12.37 -8.09 -12.15
C PRO A 104 13.07 -9.06 -13.12
N ASP A 105 13.97 -9.91 -12.61
CA ASP A 105 14.78 -10.83 -13.43
C ASP A 105 14.09 -12.17 -13.78
N TYR A 106 12.78 -12.30 -13.55
CA TYR A 106 12.07 -13.55 -13.88
C TYR A 106 12.07 -13.79 -15.40
N SER A 107 12.76 -14.84 -15.86
CA SER A 107 12.92 -15.18 -17.28
C SER A 107 11.91 -16.19 -17.82
N GLY A 108 10.87 -16.55 -17.05
CA GLY A 108 9.82 -17.48 -17.50
C GLY A 108 10.14 -18.98 -17.34
N THR A 109 11.32 -19.33 -16.83
CA THR A 109 11.68 -20.71 -16.50
C THR A 109 11.60 -20.91 -14.99
N GLN A 110 10.75 -21.84 -14.55
CA GLN A 110 10.47 -22.13 -13.13
C GLN A 110 11.70 -22.62 -12.34
N ASP A 111 12.77 -23.00 -13.03
CA ASP A 111 14.01 -23.53 -12.45
C ASP A 111 14.96 -22.46 -11.88
N SER A 112 14.73 -21.17 -12.14
CA SER A 112 15.54 -20.11 -11.54
C SER A 112 14.86 -19.52 -10.31
N LEU A 113 15.19 -20.04 -9.12
CA LEU A 113 15.10 -19.37 -7.81
C LEU A 113 13.69 -19.07 -7.23
N ASP A 114 13.05 -20.03 -6.55
CA ASP A 114 12.04 -19.72 -5.50
C ASP A 114 10.93 -18.71 -5.89
N PHE A 115 10.30 -18.88 -7.07
CA PHE A 115 9.23 -18.00 -7.59
C PHE A 115 7.81 -18.56 -7.43
N PRO A 116 6.79 -17.71 -7.14
CA PRO A 116 6.91 -16.34 -6.62
C PRO A 116 7.50 -16.32 -5.21
N ARG A 117 8.02 -15.17 -4.76
CA ARG A 117 8.58 -15.04 -3.41
C ARG A 117 7.46 -15.18 -2.37
N TYR A 118 7.75 -15.90 -1.28
CA TYR A 118 6.77 -16.12 -0.21
C TYR A 118 6.52 -14.85 0.63
N TYR A 119 7.58 -14.11 0.92
CA TYR A 119 7.55 -12.76 1.49
C TYR A 119 8.24 -11.78 0.54
N PRO A 120 8.08 -10.46 0.70
CA PRO A 120 8.79 -9.49 -0.13
C PRO A 120 10.32 -9.71 -0.19
N TRP A 121 10.91 -10.03 0.95
CA TRP A 121 12.35 -10.31 1.09
C TRP A 121 12.78 -11.72 0.67
N GLY A 122 11.85 -12.60 0.26
CA GLY A 122 12.15 -13.97 -0.17
C GLY A 122 11.51 -15.03 0.74
N LYS A 123 12.24 -16.13 0.99
CA LYS A 123 11.75 -17.30 1.74
C LYS A 123 12.24 -17.38 3.19
N ASP A 124 13.11 -16.45 3.58
CA ASP A 124 13.64 -16.42 4.93
C ASP A 124 12.50 -16.24 5.93
N GLN A 125 12.63 -16.94 7.07
CA GLN A 125 11.62 -16.90 8.12
C GLN A 125 11.39 -15.45 8.59
N LEU A 126 10.12 -15.10 8.78
CA LEU A 126 9.73 -13.82 9.35
C LEU A 126 10.40 -13.62 10.72
N THR A 127 11.01 -12.45 10.92
CA THR A 127 11.62 -12.03 12.18
C THR A 127 11.31 -10.55 12.38
N SER A 128 11.55 -10.05 13.60
CA SER A 128 11.39 -8.63 13.92
C SER A 128 12.31 -7.69 13.13
N ALA A 129 13.25 -8.20 12.32
CA ALA A 129 14.08 -7.40 11.44
C ALA A 129 13.45 -7.12 10.06
N HIS A 130 12.33 -7.77 9.74
CA HIS A 130 11.73 -7.69 8.40
C HIS A 130 10.55 -6.73 8.31
N CYS A 131 9.70 -6.64 9.33
CA CYS A 131 8.59 -5.70 9.34
C CYS A 131 8.02 -5.47 10.74
N ASN A 132 7.20 -4.42 10.87
CA ASN A 132 6.40 -4.18 12.06
C ASN A 132 5.13 -5.04 12.01
N HIS A 133 5.13 -6.16 12.75
CA HIS A 133 3.99 -7.08 12.82
C HIS A 133 3.76 -7.56 14.26
N GLY A 134 2.57 -8.11 14.53
CA GLY A 134 2.28 -8.83 15.78
C GLY A 134 2.30 -7.97 17.06
N GLY A 135 2.22 -6.64 16.94
CA GLY A 135 2.16 -5.73 18.09
C GLY A 135 3.50 -5.51 18.80
N GLY A 136 4.63 -5.77 18.13
CA GLY A 136 5.97 -5.49 18.69
C GLY A 136 6.24 -4.01 18.99
N HIS A 137 5.47 -3.11 18.37
CA HIS A 137 5.47 -1.67 18.61
C HIS A 137 4.06 -1.20 19.01
N GLN A 138 3.97 -0.14 19.83
CA GLN A 138 2.69 0.47 20.24
C GLN A 138 2.08 1.40 19.16
N GLY A 139 2.52 1.27 17.91
CA GLY A 139 2.16 2.13 16.79
C GLY A 139 2.91 1.73 15.52
N THR A 140 2.91 2.63 14.55
CA THR A 140 3.69 2.47 13.31
C THR A 140 5.17 2.71 13.55
N THR A 141 6.01 2.31 12.60
CA THR A 141 7.43 2.65 12.54
C THR A 141 7.68 3.63 11.39
N PRO A 142 8.81 4.38 11.40
CA PRO A 142 9.24 5.13 10.22
C PRO A 142 9.29 4.25 8.99
N VAL A 143 8.94 4.80 7.82
CA VAL A 143 8.77 4.03 6.57
C VAL A 143 10.06 3.37 6.05
N ASP A 144 11.22 3.80 6.53
CA ASP A 144 12.54 3.26 6.15
C ASP A 144 13.15 2.32 7.20
N TYR A 145 12.39 1.96 8.24
CA TYR A 145 12.90 1.25 9.42
C TYR A 145 13.37 -0.19 9.13
N TYR A 146 12.81 -0.87 8.13
CA TYR A 146 13.09 -2.28 7.82
C TYR A 146 13.79 -2.49 6.48
N PRO A 147 15.09 -2.15 6.34
CA PRO A 147 15.82 -2.36 5.08
C PRO A 147 15.92 -3.82 4.66
N ARG A 148 15.81 -4.77 5.60
CA ARG A 148 15.80 -6.22 5.30
C ARG A 148 14.43 -6.72 4.84
N GLY A 149 13.38 -5.92 5.01
CA GLY A 149 12.01 -6.23 4.58
C GLY A 149 11.72 -5.89 3.13
N GLN A 150 12.68 -5.32 2.41
CA GLN A 150 12.46 -4.82 1.05
C GLN A 150 12.04 -5.92 0.07
N SER A 151 11.14 -5.57 -0.84
CA SER A 151 10.84 -6.40 -2.01
C SER A 151 12.02 -6.48 -2.99
N ALA A 152 11.92 -7.34 -3.99
CA ALA A 152 12.90 -7.39 -5.09
C ALA A 152 13.02 -6.06 -5.86
N TYR A 153 11.99 -5.22 -5.82
CA TYR A 153 11.96 -3.89 -6.44
C TYR A 153 12.44 -2.78 -5.49
N GLY A 154 12.80 -3.11 -4.24
CA GLY A 154 13.30 -2.17 -3.25
C GLY A 154 12.23 -1.38 -2.50
N CYS A 155 10.96 -1.83 -2.56
CA CYS A 155 9.85 -1.25 -1.81
C CYS A 155 9.88 -1.72 -0.35
N TYR A 156 9.60 -0.81 0.59
CA TYR A 156 9.51 -1.06 2.02
C TYR A 156 8.06 -1.29 2.44
N ASP A 157 7.89 -1.94 3.60
CA ASP A 157 6.62 -2.06 4.32
C ASP A 157 5.43 -2.65 3.55
N LEU A 158 5.66 -3.30 2.40
CA LEU A 158 4.65 -4.11 1.70
C LEU A 158 4.16 -5.31 2.55
N LEU A 159 4.75 -5.55 3.72
CA LEU A 159 4.16 -6.39 4.76
C LEU A 159 4.28 -5.67 6.10
N GLY A 160 3.18 -5.59 6.85
CA GLY A 160 3.15 -4.97 8.17
C GLY A 160 3.04 -3.44 8.13
N ASN A 161 3.29 -2.79 9.28
CA ASN A 161 3.13 -1.35 9.51
C ASN A 161 1.69 -0.82 9.33
N VAL A 162 1.15 -0.78 8.11
CA VAL A 162 -0.21 -0.33 7.77
C VAL A 162 -0.83 -1.19 6.68
N TRP A 163 -2.17 -1.24 6.63
CA TRP A 163 -2.86 -1.72 5.43
C TRP A 163 -2.81 -0.67 4.33
N GLU A 164 -2.57 -1.10 3.10
CA GLU A 164 -2.44 -0.21 1.93
C GLU A 164 -3.65 -0.35 1.01
N TRP A 165 -4.33 0.78 0.73
CA TRP A 165 -5.49 0.80 -0.15
C TRP A 165 -5.11 0.57 -1.62
N THR A 166 -5.88 -0.26 -2.32
CA THR A 166 -5.75 -0.51 -3.76
C THR A 166 -6.98 -0.01 -4.53
N ASP A 167 -6.87 0.20 -5.83
CA ASP A 167 -7.96 0.58 -6.73
C ASP A 167 -8.80 -0.62 -7.21
N THR A 168 -8.56 -1.82 -6.64
CA THR A 168 -9.32 -3.01 -6.99
C THR A 168 -10.48 -3.24 -6.03
N TRP A 169 -11.68 -3.38 -6.59
CA TRP A 169 -12.84 -3.86 -5.84
C TRP A 169 -12.59 -5.30 -5.37
N PHE A 170 -12.94 -5.58 -4.11
CA PHE A 170 -12.79 -6.93 -3.58
C PHE A 170 -13.70 -7.92 -4.33
N HIS A 171 -13.08 -8.76 -5.16
CA HIS A 171 -13.75 -9.79 -5.95
C HIS A 171 -13.02 -11.12 -5.82
N ALA A 172 -13.77 -12.21 -5.99
CA ALA A 172 -13.19 -13.54 -6.00
C ALA A 172 -12.34 -13.77 -7.26
N TYR A 173 -11.22 -14.48 -7.13
CA TYR A 173 -10.39 -14.85 -8.28
C TYR A 173 -11.15 -15.71 -9.30
N PRO A 174 -10.76 -15.67 -10.59
CA PRO A 174 -11.34 -16.54 -11.61
C PRO A 174 -11.23 -18.02 -11.19
N GLY A 175 -12.38 -18.70 -11.06
CA GLY A 175 -12.44 -20.11 -10.65
C GLY A 175 -12.65 -20.36 -9.15
N PHE A 176 -12.85 -19.31 -8.35
CA PHE A 176 -13.22 -19.43 -6.94
C PHE A 176 -14.48 -20.29 -6.74
N GLN A 177 -14.43 -21.20 -5.76
CA GLN A 177 -15.58 -21.95 -5.25
C GLN A 177 -15.70 -21.75 -3.74
N PRO A 178 -16.88 -21.35 -3.22
CA PRO A 178 -17.13 -21.13 -1.80
C PRO A 178 -17.19 -22.43 -0.97
#